data_AF-A0A959F4J7-F1
#
_entry.id   AF-A0A959F4J7-F1
#
_cell.length_a   1.000
_cell.length_b   1.000
_cell.length_c   1.000
_cell.angle_alpha   90.00
_cell.angle_beta   90.00
_cell.angle_gamma   90.00
#
_symmetry.space_group_name_H-M   'P 1'
#
loop_
_entity.id
_entity.type
_entity.pdbx_description
1 polymer ?
#
loop_
_entity_poly.entity_id
_entity_poly.type
_entity_poly.pdbx_seq_one_letter_code
_entity_poly.pdbx_strand_id
1 'polypeptide(L)'
;MQAHYFSLDVSQAKKILANCFPDSWEWKRFAGEEKVEYVFLFSPLWCHQHFISADVNWKNYLNQHHPETKLISVGVCPARSDNYVDLLRPPEDFTIFLKKAKICSAEWTPVDTCGLDMNQKLKRFFDGHGNESVQESFNRLLRRFRIVNDEISTGTSYREVYQELLQATQTPATWQKLVNRWQAYYSFFECLPFYSTFEKVNDLLTEVQPYFDEQCQSDNQLQNLHIIDKIESINRLLKEAEQYVQKEPPHTDR
;
A
#
# COMPACT_ATOMS: atom_id res chain seq x y z
N MET A 1 18.90 -23.71 -6.49
CA MET A 1 18.91 -22.23 -6.51
C MET A 1 17.80 -21.74 -5.60
N GLN A 2 18.01 -20.74 -4.75
CA GLN A 2 16.94 -20.21 -3.89
C GLN A 2 16.24 -19.03 -4.62
N ALA A 3 14.93 -19.08 -4.72
CA ALA A 3 14.11 -18.04 -5.34
C ALA A 3 12.92 -17.70 -4.44
N HIS A 4 12.48 -16.45 -4.49
CA HIS A 4 11.34 -15.99 -3.70
C HIS A 4 10.16 -15.67 -4.60
N TYR A 5 8.94 -15.83 -4.08
CA TYR A 5 7.73 -15.53 -4.83
C TYR A 5 6.70 -14.81 -3.98
N PHE A 6 5.84 -14.03 -4.62
CA PHE A 6 4.66 -13.45 -4.01
C PHE A 6 3.40 -13.85 -4.78
N SER A 7 2.38 -14.27 -4.03
CA SER A 7 1.03 -14.54 -4.53
C SER A 7 0.04 -14.40 -3.37
N LEU A 8 -1.17 -13.95 -3.69
CA LEU A 8 -2.34 -14.02 -2.80
C LEU A 8 -2.88 -15.46 -2.72
N ASP A 9 -2.90 -16.19 -3.84
CA ASP A 9 -3.23 -17.62 -3.89
C ASP A 9 -1.95 -18.47 -3.83
N VAL A 10 -1.60 -18.89 -2.61
CA VAL A 10 -0.42 -19.73 -2.35
C VAL A 10 -0.55 -21.11 -2.99
N SER A 11 -1.77 -21.66 -3.07
CA SER A 11 -2.01 -22.99 -3.62
C SER A 11 -1.78 -23.01 -5.12
N GLN A 12 -2.36 -22.03 -5.83
CA GLN A 12 -2.15 -21.86 -7.26
C GLN A 12 -0.69 -21.57 -7.59
N ALA A 13 -0.05 -20.65 -6.86
CA ALA A 13 1.37 -20.35 -7.07
C ALA A 13 2.24 -21.61 -6.93
N LYS A 14 2.05 -22.42 -5.88
CA LYS A 14 2.80 -23.68 -5.71
C LYS A 14 2.61 -24.65 -6.87
N LYS A 15 1.40 -24.75 -7.43
CA LYS A 15 1.14 -25.59 -8.62
C LYS A 15 1.87 -25.06 -9.84
N ILE A 16 1.88 -23.75 -10.07
CA ILE A 16 2.60 -23.16 -11.20
C ILE A 16 4.11 -23.38 -11.03
N LEU A 17 4.64 -23.10 -9.85
CA LEU A 17 6.06 -23.29 -9.53
C LEU A 17 6.52 -24.73 -9.79
N ALA A 18 5.73 -25.72 -9.35
CA ALA A 18 6.06 -27.14 -9.53
C ALA A 18 5.98 -27.63 -10.99
N ASN A 19 5.16 -27.00 -11.84
CA ASN A 19 4.94 -27.48 -13.20
C ASN A 19 5.71 -26.67 -14.27
N CYS A 20 6.08 -25.43 -13.97
CA CYS A 20 6.64 -24.51 -14.96
C CYS A 20 8.10 -24.15 -14.71
N PHE A 21 8.68 -24.54 -13.58
CA PHE A 21 10.05 -24.18 -13.21
C PHE A 21 10.86 -25.41 -12.80
N PRO A 22 12.21 -25.35 -12.83
CA PRO A 22 13.04 -26.50 -12.52
C PRO A 22 12.89 -27.00 -11.06
N ASP A 23 12.80 -28.32 -10.87
CA ASP A 23 12.67 -28.97 -9.55
C ASP A 23 13.86 -28.71 -8.61
N SER A 24 15.01 -28.28 -9.15
CA SER A 24 16.21 -27.93 -8.38
C SER A 24 16.13 -26.57 -7.67
N TRP A 25 15.01 -25.86 -7.80
CA TRP A 25 14.79 -24.57 -7.19
C TRP A 25 14.08 -24.71 -5.84
N GLU A 26 14.60 -24.01 -4.83
CA GLU A 26 13.98 -23.87 -3.53
C GLU A 26 13.16 -22.58 -3.51
N TRP A 27 11.85 -22.72 -3.37
CA TRP A 27 10.90 -21.61 -3.41
C TRP A 27 10.46 -21.18 -2.01
N LYS A 28 10.68 -19.90 -1.68
CA LYS A 28 10.19 -19.29 -0.44
C LYS A 28 9.22 -18.16 -0.73
N ARG A 29 8.19 -18.03 0.11
CA ARG A 29 7.28 -16.89 0.00
C ARG A 29 8.03 -15.63 0.45
N PHE A 30 7.98 -14.57 -0.34
CA PHE A 30 8.59 -13.30 0.00
C PHE A 30 7.65 -12.48 0.90
N ALA A 31 8.19 -11.97 2.00
CA ALA A 31 7.47 -11.14 2.97
C ALA A 31 7.88 -9.66 2.98
N GLY A 32 8.86 -9.25 2.17
CA GLY A 32 9.25 -7.83 2.01
C GLY A 32 10.60 -7.44 2.62
N GLU A 33 11.06 -8.11 3.67
CA GLU A 33 12.18 -7.61 4.50
C GLU A 33 13.55 -8.22 4.17
N GLU A 34 13.57 -9.36 3.49
CA GLU A 34 14.79 -10.13 3.27
C GLU A 34 15.51 -9.68 2.00
N LYS A 35 16.84 -9.56 2.05
CA LYS A 35 17.63 -9.35 0.83
C LYS A 35 17.59 -10.61 -0.03
N VAL A 36 17.02 -10.49 -1.22
CA VAL A 36 16.81 -11.62 -2.13
C VAL A 36 17.28 -11.29 -3.54
N GLU A 37 17.78 -12.30 -4.27
CA GLU A 37 18.26 -12.12 -5.64
C GLU A 37 17.09 -12.03 -6.65
N TYR A 38 16.08 -12.89 -6.47
CA TYR A 38 14.93 -13.00 -7.36
C TYR A 38 13.62 -12.96 -6.58
N VAL A 39 12.68 -12.13 -7.05
CA VAL A 39 11.28 -12.13 -6.60
C VAL A 39 10.39 -12.40 -7.80
N PHE A 40 9.64 -13.49 -7.76
CA PHE A 40 8.66 -13.84 -8.78
C PHE A 40 7.27 -13.35 -8.35
N LEU A 41 6.70 -12.43 -9.13
CA LEU A 41 5.38 -11.87 -8.90
C LEU A 41 4.39 -12.49 -9.87
N PHE A 42 3.45 -13.28 -9.37
CA PHE A 42 2.39 -13.85 -10.19
C PHE A 42 1.37 -12.76 -10.53
N SER A 43 1.41 -12.25 -11.76
CA SER A 43 0.65 -11.09 -12.20
C SER A 43 -0.17 -11.41 -13.46
N PRO A 44 -1.46 -10.99 -13.52
CA PRO A 44 -2.14 -10.19 -12.51
C PRO A 44 -2.54 -11.03 -11.27
N LEU A 45 -2.58 -10.40 -10.11
CA LEU A 45 -2.97 -11.01 -8.84
C LEU A 45 -4.48 -11.05 -8.71
N TRP A 46 -5.07 -12.19 -8.35
CA TRP A 46 -6.49 -12.25 -7.99
C TRP A 46 -6.70 -11.71 -6.57
N CYS A 47 -7.34 -10.55 -6.47
CA CYS A 47 -7.59 -9.82 -5.23
C CYS A 47 -9.08 -9.43 -5.16
N HIS A 48 -9.83 -10.05 -4.24
CA HIS A 48 -11.23 -9.71 -3.92
C HIS A 48 -12.08 -9.35 -5.15
N GLN A 49 -12.18 -10.28 -6.11
CA GLN A 49 -12.96 -10.20 -7.37
C GLN A 49 -12.30 -9.44 -8.54
N HIS A 50 -11.08 -8.96 -8.37
CA HIS A 50 -10.37 -8.23 -9.42
C HIS A 50 -9.02 -8.88 -9.72
N PHE A 51 -8.63 -8.86 -10.99
CA PHE A 51 -7.24 -9.08 -11.38
C PHE A 51 -6.49 -7.76 -11.26
N ILE A 52 -5.41 -7.72 -10.48
CA ILE A 52 -4.66 -6.52 -10.14
C ILE A 52 -3.23 -6.62 -10.65
N SER A 53 -2.77 -5.58 -11.34
CA SER A 53 -1.38 -5.41 -11.77
C SER A 53 -0.66 -4.51 -10.77
N ALA A 54 0.14 -5.11 -9.88
CA ALA A 54 0.87 -4.39 -8.82
C ALA A 54 2.38 -4.27 -9.10
N ASP A 55 2.83 -4.71 -10.27
CA ASP A 55 4.24 -4.89 -10.63
C ASP A 55 5.05 -3.58 -10.53
N VAL A 56 4.44 -2.45 -10.89
CA VAL A 56 5.06 -1.12 -10.75
C VAL A 56 5.34 -0.80 -9.29
N ASN A 57 4.37 -1.03 -8.40
CA ASN A 57 4.53 -0.76 -6.97
C ASN A 57 5.57 -1.70 -6.35
N TRP A 58 5.60 -2.96 -6.77
CA TRP A 58 6.62 -3.93 -6.41
C TRP A 58 8.02 -3.51 -6.85
N LYS A 59 8.18 -3.06 -8.10
CA LYS A 59 9.46 -2.57 -8.60
C LYS A 59 9.94 -1.37 -7.79
N ASN A 60 9.07 -0.39 -7.54
CA ASN A 60 9.42 0.82 -6.80
C ASN A 60 9.85 0.53 -5.36
N TYR A 61 9.11 -0.36 -4.68
CA TYR A 61 9.47 -0.81 -3.33
C TYR A 61 10.83 -1.51 -3.32
N LEU A 62 11.03 -2.50 -4.19
CA LEU A 62 12.29 -3.24 -4.26
C LEU A 62 13.45 -2.35 -4.68
N ASN A 63 13.27 -1.38 -5.56
CA ASN A 63 14.32 -0.42 -5.92
C ASN A 63 14.86 0.33 -4.68
N GLN A 64 13.99 0.70 -3.74
CA GLN A 64 14.40 1.44 -2.55
C GLN A 64 15.03 0.56 -1.47
N HIS A 65 14.50 -0.65 -1.25
CA HIS A 65 14.94 -1.53 -0.15
C HIS A 65 15.98 -2.57 -0.57
N HIS A 66 15.86 -3.09 -1.79
CA HIS A 66 16.67 -4.16 -2.34
C HIS A 66 17.00 -3.91 -3.84
N PRO A 67 17.77 -2.86 -4.16
CA PRO A 67 17.96 -2.37 -5.55
C PRO A 67 18.52 -3.41 -6.51
N GLU A 68 19.32 -4.36 -6.00
CA GLU A 68 19.94 -5.45 -6.76
C GLU A 68 19.00 -6.63 -7.01
N THR A 69 17.81 -6.65 -6.41
CA THR A 69 16.81 -7.69 -6.65
C THR A 69 16.30 -7.61 -8.08
N LYS A 70 16.11 -8.78 -8.71
CA LYS A 70 15.43 -8.92 -9.99
C LYS A 70 13.98 -9.30 -9.73
N LEU A 71 13.07 -8.34 -9.96
CA LEU A 71 11.64 -8.62 -10.00
C LEU A 71 11.30 -9.28 -11.33
N ILE A 72 10.71 -10.47 -11.27
CA ILE A 72 10.26 -11.25 -12.42
C ILE A 72 8.75 -11.35 -12.36
N SER A 73 8.06 -10.68 -13.28
CA SER A 73 6.62 -10.82 -13.45
C SER A 73 6.32 -12.15 -14.13
N VAL A 74 5.33 -12.89 -13.65
CA VAL A 74 4.95 -14.21 -14.16
C VAL A 74 3.47 -14.20 -14.48
N GLY A 75 3.12 -14.44 -15.74
CA GLY A 75 1.73 -14.34 -16.18
C GLY A 75 1.45 -15.15 -17.45
N VAL A 76 0.28 -14.94 -18.04
CA VAL A 76 -0.16 -15.59 -19.29
C VAL A 76 -0.36 -14.59 -20.43
N CYS A 77 0.05 -13.34 -20.23
CA CYS A 77 0.00 -12.32 -21.26
C CYS A 77 1.10 -12.59 -22.31
N PRO A 78 0.79 -12.46 -23.62
CA PRO A 78 1.76 -12.67 -24.69
C PRO A 78 2.69 -11.46 -24.87
N ALA A 79 3.39 -11.09 -23.80
CA ALA A 79 4.37 -10.00 -23.76
C ALA A 79 5.80 -10.54 -23.80
N ARG A 80 6.75 -9.72 -24.28
CA ARG A 80 8.19 -10.02 -24.25
C ARG A 80 8.92 -8.94 -23.47
N SER A 81 9.57 -9.33 -22.38
CA SER A 81 10.42 -8.47 -21.55
C SER A 81 11.49 -9.31 -20.87
N ASP A 82 12.64 -8.71 -20.57
CA ASP A 82 13.74 -9.36 -19.85
C ASP A 82 13.36 -9.76 -18.42
N ASN A 83 12.30 -9.16 -17.88
CA ASN A 83 11.80 -9.36 -16.52
C ASN A 83 10.40 -10.00 -16.49
N TYR A 84 9.99 -10.67 -17.57
CA TYR A 84 8.67 -11.31 -17.65
C TYR A 84 8.75 -12.75 -18.16
N VAL A 85 8.03 -13.64 -17.49
CA VAL A 85 7.82 -15.03 -17.88
C VAL A 85 6.38 -15.20 -18.35
N ASP A 86 6.21 -15.45 -19.64
CA ASP A 86 4.96 -15.95 -20.22
C ASP A 86 4.85 -17.46 -19.92
N LEU A 87 3.92 -17.85 -19.06
CA LEU A 87 3.68 -19.25 -18.68
C LEU A 87 3.20 -20.12 -19.84
N LEU A 88 2.62 -19.52 -20.90
CA LEU A 88 2.22 -20.27 -22.09
C LEU A 88 3.39 -20.53 -23.03
N ARG A 89 4.48 -19.76 -22.88
CA ARG A 89 5.70 -19.84 -23.68
C ARG A 89 6.92 -19.58 -22.80
N PRO A 90 7.19 -20.46 -21.82
CA PRO A 90 8.27 -20.23 -20.87
C PRO A 90 9.63 -20.20 -21.56
N PRO A 91 10.64 -19.53 -20.98
CA PRO A 91 11.99 -19.56 -21.49
C PRO A 91 12.52 -21.00 -21.59
N GLU A 92 13.22 -21.31 -22.68
CA GLU A 92 13.89 -22.62 -22.86
C GLU A 92 14.97 -22.86 -21.78
N ASP A 93 15.66 -21.78 -21.37
CA ASP A 93 16.68 -21.81 -20.32
C ASP A 93 16.44 -20.66 -19.32
N PHE A 94 15.91 -21.02 -18.15
CA PHE A 94 15.70 -20.08 -17.05
C PHE A 94 16.99 -19.48 -16.51
N THR A 95 18.11 -20.20 -16.54
CA THR A 95 19.40 -19.68 -16.05
C THR A 95 19.89 -18.54 -16.93
N ILE A 96 19.79 -18.70 -18.26
CA ILE A 96 20.14 -17.64 -19.22
C ILE A 96 19.16 -16.47 -19.09
N PHE A 97 17.87 -16.75 -18.99
CA PHE A 97 16.83 -15.73 -18.78
C PHE A 97 17.13 -14.88 -17.54
N LEU A 98 17.36 -15.52 -16.38
CA LEU A 98 17.62 -14.81 -15.13
C LEU A 98 18.93 -14.01 -15.15
N LYS A 99 19.95 -14.45 -15.88
CA LYS A 99 21.17 -13.66 -16.10
C LYS A 99 20.90 -12.37 -16.88
N LYS A 100 19.96 -12.39 -17.83
CA LYS A 100 19.56 -11.23 -18.64
C LYS A 100 18.57 -10.30 -17.93
N ALA A 101 17.78 -10.82 -16.99
CA ALA A 101 16.82 -10.04 -16.23
C ALA A 101 17.50 -8.85 -15.53
N LYS A 102 16.84 -7.70 -15.59
CA LYS A 102 17.34 -6.43 -15.05
C LYS A 102 17.04 -6.32 -13.56
N ILE A 103 17.95 -5.73 -12.81
CA ILE A 103 17.73 -5.40 -11.40
C ILE A 103 16.72 -4.26 -11.24
N CYS A 104 16.07 -4.14 -10.09
CA CYS A 104 15.03 -3.13 -9.84
C CYS A 104 15.53 -1.68 -9.94
N SER A 105 16.81 -1.42 -9.65
CA SER A 105 17.42 -0.10 -9.81
C SER A 105 17.73 0.32 -11.25
N ALA A 106 17.63 -0.61 -12.21
CA ALA A 106 17.82 -0.30 -13.61
C ALA A 106 16.56 0.31 -14.25
N GLU A 107 16.76 1.01 -15.37
CA GLU A 107 15.69 1.58 -16.19
C GLU A 107 14.98 0.48 -16.99
N TRP A 108 13.75 0.15 -16.56
CA TRP A 108 12.81 -0.74 -17.24
C TRP A 108 11.41 -0.57 -16.66
N THR A 109 10.38 -0.93 -17.43
CA THR A 109 8.98 -0.88 -16.97
C THR A 109 8.43 -2.29 -16.94
N PRO A 110 7.71 -2.70 -15.87
CA PRO A 110 6.98 -3.95 -15.87
C PRO A 110 6.01 -4.07 -17.06
N VAL A 111 5.75 -5.29 -17.50
CA VAL A 111 4.79 -5.50 -18.58
C VAL A 111 3.37 -5.26 -18.10
N ASP A 112 2.50 -4.80 -19.00
CA ASP A 112 1.07 -4.78 -18.73
C ASP A 112 0.51 -6.21 -18.75
N THR A 113 0.11 -6.70 -17.59
CA THR A 113 -0.48 -8.02 -17.39
C THR A 113 -2.01 -8.00 -17.52
N CYS A 114 -2.58 -6.93 -18.07
CA CYS A 114 -4.01 -6.74 -18.33
C CYS A 114 -4.91 -6.76 -17.07
N GLY A 115 -4.33 -6.75 -15.88
CA GLY A 115 -5.02 -6.48 -14.63
C GLY A 115 -5.31 -4.99 -14.46
N LEU A 116 -6.17 -4.69 -13.49
CA LEU A 116 -6.43 -3.34 -13.04
C LEU A 116 -5.14 -2.72 -12.46
N ASP A 117 -4.80 -1.53 -12.92
CA ASP A 117 -3.58 -0.82 -12.54
C ASP A 117 -3.64 -0.37 -11.06
N MET A 118 -2.84 -1.03 -10.21
CA MET A 118 -2.78 -0.73 -8.79
C MET A 118 -2.13 0.62 -8.50
N ASN A 119 -1.18 1.05 -9.33
CA ASN A 119 -0.53 2.35 -9.18
C ASN A 119 -1.55 3.48 -9.39
N GLN A 120 -2.42 3.35 -10.41
CA GLN A 120 -3.53 4.28 -10.61
C GLN A 120 -4.53 4.27 -9.45
N LYS A 121 -4.83 3.09 -8.87
CA LYS A 121 -5.70 3.01 -7.69
C LYS A 121 -5.09 3.73 -6.50
N LEU A 122 -3.81 3.52 -6.22
CA LEU A 122 -3.11 4.19 -5.13
C LEU A 122 -3.02 5.69 -5.36
N LYS A 123 -2.75 6.15 -6.59
CA LYS A 123 -2.79 7.57 -6.95
C LYS A 123 -4.16 8.18 -6.62
N ARG A 124 -5.25 7.55 -7.07
CA ARG A 124 -6.62 7.98 -6.71
C ARG A 124 -6.88 7.91 -5.21
N PHE A 125 -6.34 6.92 -4.51
CA PHE A 125 -6.45 6.80 -3.07
C PHE A 125 -5.72 7.92 -2.32
N PHE A 126 -4.56 8.38 -2.78
CA PHE A 126 -3.83 9.46 -2.11
C PHE A 126 -4.35 10.84 -2.53
N ASP A 127 -4.53 11.09 -3.84
CA ASP A 127 -4.79 12.42 -4.40
C ASP A 127 -6.13 13.02 -3.98
N GLY A 128 -7.20 12.22 -3.93
CA GLY A 128 -8.53 12.74 -3.59
C GLY A 128 -9.55 12.58 -4.69
N HIS A 129 -10.79 12.88 -4.32
CA HIS A 129 -11.78 13.42 -5.24
C HIS A 129 -11.99 14.89 -4.87
N GLY A 130 -11.82 15.81 -5.82
CA GLY A 130 -12.09 17.24 -5.59
C GLY A 130 -11.02 18.02 -4.82
N ASN A 131 -9.73 17.76 -5.07
CA ASN A 131 -8.56 18.47 -4.50
C ASN A 131 -8.29 18.26 -3.00
N GLU A 132 -8.94 17.29 -2.34
CA GLU A 132 -8.63 16.93 -0.95
C GLU A 132 -7.93 15.57 -0.87
N SER A 133 -6.61 15.62 -0.66
CA SER A 133 -5.79 14.42 -0.46
C SER A 133 -6.03 13.79 0.90
N VAL A 134 -5.67 12.51 1.03
CA VAL A 134 -5.72 11.82 2.32
C VAL A 134 -4.81 12.50 3.33
N GLN A 135 -3.60 12.89 2.92
CA GLN A 135 -2.64 13.61 3.75
C GLN A 135 -3.20 14.94 4.23
N GLU A 136 -3.83 15.73 3.35
CA GLU A 136 -4.38 17.03 3.74
C GLU A 136 -5.51 16.87 4.76
N SER A 137 -6.34 15.83 4.58
CA SER A 137 -7.41 15.51 5.53
C SER A 137 -6.86 15.17 6.91
N PHE A 138 -5.81 14.34 7.00
CA PHE A 138 -5.15 14.04 8.29
C PHE A 138 -4.44 15.25 8.88
N ASN A 139 -3.78 16.08 8.07
CA ASN A 139 -3.16 17.32 8.53
C ASN A 139 -4.21 18.27 9.14
N ARG A 140 -5.39 18.37 8.53
CA ARG A 140 -6.49 19.16 9.07
C ARG A 140 -7.00 18.60 10.40
N LEU A 141 -7.17 17.28 10.51
CA LEU A 141 -7.53 16.64 11.77
C LEU A 141 -6.48 16.91 12.85
N LEU A 142 -5.20 16.75 12.52
CA LEU A 142 -4.09 17.01 13.43
C LEU A 142 -4.10 18.44 13.97
N ARG A 143 -4.28 19.44 13.10
CA ARG A 143 -4.39 20.85 13.51
C ARG A 143 -5.56 21.06 14.47
N ARG A 144 -6.71 20.44 14.20
CA ARG A 144 -7.90 20.54 15.06
C ARG A 144 -7.65 19.90 16.43
N PHE A 145 -7.09 18.71 16.47
CA PHE A 145 -6.81 18.03 17.74
C PHE A 145 -5.74 18.74 18.58
N ARG A 146 -4.81 19.46 17.96
CA ARG A 146 -3.88 20.35 18.69
C ARG A 146 -4.63 21.51 19.37
N ILE A 147 -5.56 22.18 18.67
CA ILE A 147 -6.40 23.22 19.27
C ILE A 147 -7.26 22.65 20.41
N VAL A 148 -7.87 21.48 20.18
CA VAL A 148 -8.64 20.77 21.22
C VAL A 148 -7.78 20.49 22.46
N ASN A 149 -6.55 20.02 22.26
CA ASN A 149 -5.62 19.74 23.35
C ASN A 149 -5.23 21.01 24.12
N ASP A 150 -5.02 22.12 23.42
CA ASP A 150 -4.72 23.42 24.04
C ASP A 150 -5.90 23.91 24.89
N GLU A 151 -7.14 23.85 24.39
CA GLU A 151 -8.35 24.24 25.13
C GLU A 151 -8.67 23.34 26.34
N ILE A 152 -8.42 22.04 26.23
CA ILE A 152 -8.55 21.15 27.39
C ILE A 152 -7.50 21.49 28.44
N SER A 153 -6.28 21.84 28.00
CA SER A 153 -5.18 22.22 28.91
C SER A 153 -5.43 23.53 29.64
N THR A 154 -6.28 24.43 29.11
CA THR A 154 -6.71 25.67 29.79
C THR A 154 -7.89 25.45 30.76
N GLY A 155 -8.43 24.23 30.81
CA GLY A 155 -9.47 23.82 31.76
C GLY A 155 -10.88 23.73 31.19
N THR A 156 -11.06 23.90 29.88
CA THR A 156 -12.36 23.72 29.21
C THR A 156 -12.73 22.24 29.19
N SER A 157 -14.01 21.91 29.43
CA SER A 157 -14.44 20.52 29.41
C SER A 157 -14.39 19.96 27.98
N TYR A 158 -14.08 18.66 27.83
CA TYR A 158 -14.09 18.05 26.49
C TYR A 158 -15.46 18.16 25.83
N ARG A 159 -16.54 18.05 26.60
CA ARG A 159 -17.90 18.16 26.05
C ARG A 159 -18.12 19.51 25.36
N GLU A 160 -17.69 20.60 25.98
CA GLU A 160 -17.74 21.94 25.39
C GLU A 160 -16.84 22.00 24.14
N VAL A 161 -15.60 21.55 24.24
CA VAL A 161 -14.66 21.50 23.10
C VAL A 161 -15.20 20.66 21.94
N TYR A 162 -15.84 19.53 22.21
CA TYR A 162 -16.42 18.67 21.20
C TYR A 162 -17.57 19.37 20.48
N GLN A 163 -18.48 20.02 21.21
CA GLN A 163 -19.60 20.74 20.63
C GLN A 163 -19.13 21.98 19.84
N GLU A 164 -18.25 22.77 20.43
CA GLU A 164 -17.85 24.08 19.90
C GLU A 164 -16.75 24.00 18.84
N LEU A 165 -15.85 23.01 18.91
CA LEU A 165 -14.70 22.91 17.99
C LEU A 165 -14.77 21.70 17.06
N LEU A 166 -15.23 20.52 17.52
CA LEU A 166 -15.22 19.31 16.70
C LEU A 166 -16.50 19.18 15.85
N GLN A 167 -17.67 19.25 16.47
CA GLN A 167 -18.96 19.17 15.77
C GLN A 167 -19.20 20.39 14.88
N ALA A 168 -18.98 21.61 15.41
CA ALA A 168 -19.17 22.84 14.66
C ALA A 168 -18.35 22.90 13.36
N THR A 169 -17.18 22.25 13.34
CA THR A 169 -16.29 22.20 12.17
C THR A 169 -16.45 20.94 11.31
N GLN A 170 -17.49 20.13 11.57
CA GLN A 170 -17.75 18.86 10.87
C GLN A 170 -16.57 17.88 10.92
N THR A 171 -15.85 17.84 12.04
CA THR A 171 -14.71 16.94 12.25
C THR A 171 -15.12 15.46 12.19
N PRO A 172 -16.20 15.01 12.85
CA PRO A 172 -16.68 13.64 12.71
C PRO A 172 -17.05 13.26 11.28
N ALA A 173 -17.70 14.16 10.53
CA ALA A 173 -18.05 13.90 9.13
C ALA A 173 -16.80 13.78 8.23
N THR A 174 -15.76 14.58 8.50
CA THR A 174 -14.46 14.47 7.81
C THR A 174 -13.82 13.12 8.09
N TRP A 175 -13.81 12.69 9.36
CA TRP A 175 -13.29 11.38 9.75
C TRP A 175 -14.04 10.24 9.06
N GLN A 176 -15.37 10.27 9.06
CA GLN A 176 -16.17 9.23 8.42
C GLN A 176 -15.88 9.13 6.91
N LYS A 177 -15.66 10.25 6.22
CA LYS A 177 -15.25 10.24 4.80
C LYS A 177 -13.91 9.53 4.61
N LEU A 178 -12.95 9.74 5.50
CA LEU A 178 -11.65 9.06 5.45
C LEU A 178 -11.78 7.57 5.70
N VAL A 179 -12.55 7.16 6.73
CA VAL A 179 -12.80 5.75 7.03
C VAL A 179 -13.50 5.06 5.86
N ASN A 180 -14.53 5.67 5.27
CA ASN A 180 -15.22 5.12 4.11
C ASN A 180 -14.27 4.94 2.92
N ARG A 181 -13.42 5.93 2.67
CA ARG A 181 -12.39 5.86 1.63
C ARG A 181 -11.38 4.75 1.92
N TRP A 182 -10.92 4.64 3.16
CA TRP A 182 -10.02 3.59 3.60
C TRP A 182 -10.62 2.20 3.32
N GLN A 183 -11.84 1.96 3.80
CA GLN A 183 -12.56 0.69 3.63
C GLN A 183 -12.78 0.34 2.15
N ALA A 184 -13.06 1.33 1.29
CA ALA A 184 -13.25 1.10 -0.14
C ALA A 184 -11.97 0.62 -0.85
N TYR A 185 -10.79 0.86 -0.28
CA TYR A 185 -9.50 0.51 -0.87
C TYR A 185 -8.75 -0.60 -0.12
N TYR A 186 -9.09 -0.85 1.14
CA TYR A 186 -8.30 -1.67 2.06
C TYR A 186 -7.96 -3.06 1.51
N SER A 187 -8.95 -3.72 0.90
CA SER A 187 -8.78 -5.05 0.30
C SER A 187 -7.73 -5.08 -0.80
N PHE A 188 -7.58 -4.02 -1.59
CA PHE A 188 -6.56 -3.94 -2.64
C PHE A 188 -5.15 -3.84 -2.08
N PHE A 189 -4.96 -3.36 -0.84
CA PHE A 189 -3.62 -3.19 -0.29
C PHE A 189 -2.89 -4.52 -0.06
N GLU A 190 -3.62 -5.63 0.09
CA GLU A 190 -3.06 -6.96 0.29
C GLU A 190 -2.09 -7.38 -0.84
N CYS A 191 -2.25 -6.83 -2.04
CA CYS A 191 -1.40 -7.17 -3.19
C CYS A 191 -0.03 -6.45 -3.20
N LEU A 192 0.21 -5.56 -2.24
CA LEU A 192 1.40 -4.69 -2.19
C LEU A 192 2.48 -5.27 -1.28
N PRO A 193 3.78 -5.00 -1.56
CA PRO A 193 4.87 -5.50 -0.72
C PRO A 193 4.99 -4.76 0.63
N PHE A 194 4.32 -3.63 0.77
CA PHE A 194 4.26 -2.82 2.00
C PHE A 194 2.87 -2.89 2.66
N TYR A 195 2.15 -4.01 2.47
CA TYR A 195 0.82 -4.20 3.06
C TYR A 195 0.81 -4.05 4.59
N SER A 196 1.86 -4.53 5.28
CA SER A 196 2.00 -4.42 6.74
C SER A 196 1.98 -2.97 7.24
N THR A 197 2.40 -2.01 6.42
CA THR A 197 2.26 -0.57 6.72
C THR A 197 0.78 -0.17 6.76
N PHE A 198 -0.03 -0.65 5.82
CA PHE A 198 -1.46 -0.39 5.82
C PHE A 198 -2.20 -1.15 6.93
N GLU A 199 -1.78 -2.35 7.31
CA GLU A 199 -2.33 -3.05 8.49
C GLU A 199 -2.15 -2.20 9.76
N LYS A 200 -0.94 -1.68 9.99
CA LYS A 200 -0.66 -0.77 11.12
C LYS A 200 -1.54 0.49 11.09
N VAL A 201 -1.75 1.07 9.90
CA VAL A 201 -2.66 2.21 9.76
C VAL A 201 -4.10 1.80 10.09
N ASN A 202 -4.55 0.63 9.65
CA ASN A 202 -5.89 0.13 9.96
C ASN A 202 -6.13 -0.04 11.46
N ASP A 203 -5.13 -0.55 12.18
CA ASP A 203 -5.18 -0.69 13.63
C ASP A 203 -5.28 0.69 14.30
N LEU A 204 -4.43 1.64 13.88
CA LEU A 204 -4.47 3.02 14.39
C LEU A 204 -5.79 3.72 14.08
N LEU A 205 -6.38 3.51 12.90
CA LEU A 205 -7.71 4.04 12.56
C LEU A 205 -8.78 3.51 13.51
N THR A 206 -8.74 2.21 13.82
CA THR A 206 -9.67 1.57 14.76
C THR A 206 -9.52 2.15 16.16
N GLU A 207 -8.29 2.37 16.61
CA GLU A 207 -8.01 2.98 17.91
C GLU A 207 -8.43 4.46 18.01
N VAL A 208 -8.45 5.18 16.88
CA VAL A 208 -8.79 6.60 16.79
C VAL A 208 -10.30 6.82 16.58
N GLN A 209 -11.05 5.79 16.16
CA GLN A 209 -12.50 5.87 15.95
C GLN A 209 -13.30 6.43 17.14
N PRO A 210 -13.07 5.99 18.41
CA PRO A 210 -13.90 6.41 19.54
C PRO A 210 -13.95 7.92 19.78
N TYR A 211 -12.96 8.67 19.30
CA TYR A 211 -12.83 10.12 19.50
C TYR A 211 -13.77 10.94 18.62
N PHE A 212 -14.40 10.29 17.65
CA PHE A 212 -15.37 10.88 16.74
C PHE A 212 -16.79 10.36 17.01
N ASP A 213 -16.94 9.42 17.96
CA ASP A 213 -18.22 8.86 18.35
C ASP A 213 -18.81 9.69 19.50
N GLU A 214 -20.06 10.15 19.35
CA GLU A 214 -20.76 10.98 20.34
C GLU A 214 -20.90 10.33 21.73
N GLN A 215 -20.68 9.02 21.82
CA GLN A 215 -20.81 8.22 23.04
C GLN A 215 -19.51 8.14 23.87
N CYS A 216 -18.37 8.62 23.36
CA CYS A 216 -17.12 8.65 24.10
C CYS A 216 -17.10 9.87 25.05
N GLN A 217 -17.83 9.75 26.17
CA GLN A 217 -18.06 10.83 27.13
C GLN A 217 -17.48 10.51 28.51
N SER A 218 -16.16 10.29 28.61
CA SER A 218 -15.49 10.41 29.91
C SER A 218 -14.18 11.18 29.78
N ASP A 219 -14.07 12.28 30.54
CA ASP A 219 -12.88 13.14 30.57
C ASP A 219 -11.58 12.34 30.86
N ASN A 220 -11.69 11.21 31.59
CA ASN A 220 -10.57 10.32 31.91
C ASN A 220 -10.05 9.48 30.74
N GLN A 221 -10.91 9.06 29.81
CA GLN A 221 -10.46 8.43 28.57
C GLN A 221 -9.77 9.45 27.67
N LEU A 222 -10.00 10.75 27.89
CA LEU A 222 -9.67 11.87 27.01
C LEU A 222 -8.52 12.78 27.48
N GLN A 223 -7.97 12.56 28.67
CA GLN A 223 -6.74 13.22 29.12
C GLN A 223 -5.46 12.40 28.82
N ASN A 224 -5.61 11.11 28.48
CA ASN A 224 -4.52 10.21 28.08
C ASN A 224 -4.38 10.09 26.55
N LEU A 225 -4.83 11.11 25.80
CA LEU A 225 -5.00 11.00 24.36
C LEU A 225 -3.70 11.20 23.60
N HIS A 226 -3.05 10.09 23.38
CA HIS A 226 -2.13 9.91 22.27
C HIS A 226 -2.84 10.02 20.89
N ILE A 227 -4.01 10.68 20.76
CA ILE A 227 -4.67 10.84 19.45
C ILE A 227 -3.83 11.65 18.48
N ILE A 228 -3.18 12.71 18.97
CA ILE A 228 -2.25 13.49 18.17
C ILE A 228 -1.13 12.57 17.67
N ASP A 229 -0.50 11.79 18.57
CA ASP A 229 0.56 10.84 18.23
C ASP A 229 0.09 9.75 17.24
N LYS A 230 -1.15 9.26 17.38
CA LYS A 230 -1.75 8.25 16.50
C LYS A 230 -2.04 8.83 15.12
N ILE A 231 -2.64 10.02 15.03
CA ILE A 231 -2.88 10.71 13.75
C ILE A 231 -1.55 11.05 13.07
N GLU A 232 -0.54 11.48 13.82
CA GLU A 232 0.82 11.71 13.29
C GLU A 232 1.45 10.41 12.79
N SER A 233 1.28 9.30 13.52
CA SER A 233 1.75 7.98 13.11
C SER A 233 1.07 7.50 11.83
N ILE A 234 -0.25 7.65 11.72
CA ILE A 234 -1.00 7.36 10.48
C ILE A 234 -0.44 8.18 9.32
N ASN A 235 -0.31 9.50 9.49
CA ASN A 235 0.16 10.39 8.44
C ASN A 235 1.59 10.04 7.99
N ARG A 236 2.48 9.70 8.93
CA ARG A 236 3.85 9.24 8.65
C ARG A 236 3.86 7.93 7.85
N LEU A 237 3.09 6.93 8.27
CA LEU A 237 3.00 5.63 7.59
C LEU A 237 2.42 5.77 6.18
N LEU A 238 1.40 6.62 6.01
CA LEU A 238 0.81 6.90 4.69
C LEU A 238 1.79 7.63 3.77
N LYS A 239 2.55 8.58 4.29
CA LYS A 239 3.61 9.26 3.52
C LYS A 239 4.72 8.31 3.11
N GLU A 240 5.09 7.38 3.98
CA GLU A 240 6.04 6.30 3.66
C GLU A 240 5.50 5.39 2.57
N ALA A 241 4.22 5.01 2.62
CA ALA A 241 3.60 4.18 1.58
C ALA A 241 3.47 4.92 0.23
N GLU A 242 3.18 6.23 0.25
CA GLU A 242 3.01 7.06 -0.94
C GLU A 242 4.29 7.11 -1.80
N GLN A 243 5.48 6.95 -1.20
CA GLN A 243 6.75 7.03 -1.93
C GLN A 243 6.92 5.92 -2.98
N TYR A 244 6.16 4.83 -2.89
CA TYR A 244 6.18 3.72 -3.84
C TYR A 244 5.14 3.86 -4.96
N VAL A 245 4.35 4.93 -4.94
CA VAL A 245 3.38 5.26 -5.98
C VAL A 245 4.06 6.15 -7.00
N GLN A 246 4.15 5.67 -8.24
CA GLN A 246 4.68 6.47 -9.35
C GLN A 246 3.78 7.68 -9.57
N LYS A 247 4.36 8.86 -9.38
CA LYS A 247 3.79 10.13 -9.84
C LYS A 247 4.08 10.21 -11.33
N GLU A 248 3.08 10.57 -12.14
CA GLU A 248 3.31 10.76 -13.58
C GLU A 248 4.51 11.70 -13.79
N PRO A 249 5.37 11.43 -14.79
CA PRO A 249 6.28 12.48 -15.23
C PRO A 249 5.42 13.71 -15.55
N PRO A 250 5.83 14.93 -15.16
CA PRO A 250 5.11 16.13 -15.56
C PRO A 250 4.91 16.05 -17.07
N HIS A 251 3.65 16.21 -17.52
CA HIS A 251 3.32 16.17 -18.94
C HIS A 251 4.33 17.04 -19.69
N THR A 252 5.22 16.42 -20.46
CA THR A 252 5.87 17.11 -21.56
C THR A 252 4.77 17.29 -22.59
N ASP A 253 4.18 18.48 -22.59
CA ASP A 253 3.33 18.95 -23.67
C ASP A 253 4.00 18.56 -25.01
N ARG A 254 3.32 17.69 -25.76
CA ARG A 254 3.65 17.38 -27.15
C ARG A 254 2.70 18.14 -28.05
#